data_AF-A0AAU2MGJ4-F1
#
_entry.id   AF-A0AAU2MGJ4-F1
#
_cell.length_a   1.000
_cell.length_b   1.000
_cell.length_c   1.000
_cell.angle_alpha   90.00
_cell.angle_beta   90.00
_cell.angle_gamma   90.00
#
_symmetry.space_group_name_H-M   'P 1'
#
loop_
_entity.id
_entity.type
_entity.pdbx_description
1 polymer ?
#
loop_
_entity_poly.entity_id
_entity_poly.type
_entity_poly.pdbx_seq_one_letter_code
_entity_poly.pdbx_strand_id
1 'polypeptide(L)'
;MTLYPGGGRGGTAEVVFQHLAAREPFIDRALRAEFLRRLNDMEGVDIPEGKLELRPNFRLSLLERDHNRKLLTETLVWFRDRWGNRDTA
;
A
#
# COMPACT_ATOMS: atom_id res chain seq x y z
N MET A 1 4.90 -4.63 2.45
CA MET A 1 3.55 -5.02 2.87
C MET A 1 3.65 -6.38 3.53
N THR A 2 2.86 -6.61 4.58
CA THR A 2 2.78 -7.91 5.25
C THR A 2 1.39 -8.49 5.03
N LEU A 3 1.30 -9.75 4.59
CA LEU A 3 0.04 -10.44 4.41
C LEU A 3 -0.19 -11.37 5.60
N TYR A 4 -1.29 -11.18 6.30
CA TYR A 4 -1.72 -12.01 7.40
C TYR A 4 -2.82 -12.96 6.91
N PRO A 5 -2.55 -14.26 6.75
CA PRO A 5 -3.60 -15.22 6.47
C PRO A 5 -4.55 -15.26 7.67
N GLY A 6 -5.83 -15.00 7.44
CA GLY A 6 -6.83 -14.99 8.51
C GLY A 6 -7.56 -16.32 8.57
N GLY A 7 -7.75 -16.87 9.78
CA GLY A 7 -8.66 -17.99 9.99
C GLY A 7 -10.10 -17.56 9.74
N GLY A 8 -10.80 -18.21 8.80
CA GLY A 8 -12.25 -18.08 8.53
C GLY A 8 -12.77 -16.71 8.07
N ARG A 9 -12.01 -15.61 8.21
CA ARG A 9 -12.44 -14.23 7.91
C ARG A 9 -11.63 -13.55 6.79
N GLY A 10 -10.94 -14.34 5.96
CA GLY A 10 -10.33 -13.86 4.72
C GLY A 10 -9.04 -13.03 4.86
N GLY A 11 -8.38 -12.98 6.03
CA GLY A 11 -7.07 -12.34 6.21
C GLY A 11 -7.00 -10.83 5.99
N THR A 12 -5.81 -10.25 6.20
CA THR A 12 -5.54 -8.82 6.03
C THR A 12 -4.21 -8.56 5.34
N ALA A 13 -4.15 -7.48 4.56
CA ALA A 13 -2.92 -6.88 4.08
C ALA A 13 -2.60 -5.67 4.94
N GLU A 14 -1.42 -5.67 5.57
CA GLU A 14 -0.92 -4.55 6.36
C GLU A 14 0.09 -3.73 5.55
N VAL A 15 -0.17 -2.43 5.49
CA VAL A 15 0.67 -1.45 4.80
C VAL A 15 1.56 -0.77 5.84
N VAL A 16 2.84 -1.10 5.79
CA VAL A 16 3.84 -0.71 6.81
C VAL A 16 4.42 0.69 6.55
N PHE A 17 3.58 1.73 6.50
CA PHE A 17 4.05 3.10 6.23
C PHE A 17 5.11 3.57 7.23
N GLN A 18 4.98 3.20 8.51
CA GLN A 18 6.00 3.43 9.54
C GLN A 18 7.41 2.98 9.11
N HIS A 19 7.53 1.84 8.42
CA HIS A 19 8.82 1.34 7.95
C HIS A 19 9.29 2.04 6.67
N LEU A 20 8.36 2.58 5.87
CA LEU A 20 8.69 3.35 4.67
C LEU A 20 9.25 4.72 5.01
N ALA A 21 8.82 5.33 6.12
CA ALA A 21 9.26 6.65 6.57
C ALA A 21 10.79 6.73 6.83
N ALA A 22 11.48 5.61 6.99
CA ALA A 22 12.93 5.53 7.18
C ALA A 22 13.68 4.97 5.95
N ARG A 23 13.04 4.93 4.76
CA ARG A 23 13.60 4.27 3.57
C ARG A 23 13.40 5.12 2.31
N GLU A 24 14.49 5.53 1.69
CA GLU A 24 14.46 6.22 0.39
C GLU A 24 13.78 5.36 -0.70
N PRO A 25 12.99 5.97 -1.60
CA PRO A 25 12.64 7.38 -1.69
C PRO A 25 11.46 7.79 -0.78
N PHE A 26 10.87 6.82 -0.08
CA PHE A 26 9.65 7.00 0.69
C PHE A 26 9.85 7.67 2.04
N ILE A 27 11.03 8.25 2.31
CA ILE A 27 11.19 9.27 3.37
C ILE A 27 10.40 10.53 3.01
N ASP A 28 10.17 10.79 1.72
CA ASP A 28 9.27 11.84 1.25
C ASP A 28 7.82 11.47 1.59
N ARG A 29 7.20 12.31 2.42
CA ARG A 29 5.79 12.17 2.82
C ARG A 29 4.85 12.25 1.61
N ALA A 30 5.20 13.01 0.56
CA ALA A 30 4.38 13.12 -0.65
C ALA A 30 4.28 11.78 -1.38
N LEU A 31 5.39 11.02 -1.47
CA LEU A 31 5.37 9.67 -2.05
C LEU A 31 4.57 8.68 -1.19
N ARG A 32 4.64 8.77 0.14
CA ARG A 32 3.78 7.95 1.02
C ARG A 32 2.30 8.31 0.83
N ALA A 33 1.98 9.59 0.68
CA ALA A 33 0.60 10.04 0.40
C ALA A 33 0.11 9.59 -0.98
N GLU A 34 0.94 9.63 -2.02
CA GLU A 34 0.59 9.10 -3.34
C GLU A 34 0.33 7.58 -3.27
N PHE A 35 1.18 6.85 -2.53
CA PHE A 35 0.99 5.41 -2.32
C PHE A 35 -0.35 5.12 -1.60
N LEU A 36 -0.66 5.88 -0.55
CA LEU A 36 -1.94 5.78 0.15
C LEU A 36 -3.13 6.05 -0.79
N ARG A 37 -3.08 7.13 -1.57
CA ARG A 37 -4.14 7.48 -2.52
C ARG A 37 -4.40 6.36 -3.51
N ARG A 38 -3.34 5.81 -4.11
CA ARG A 38 -3.42 4.67 -5.05
C ARG A 38 -4.02 3.42 -4.41
N LEU A 39 -3.76 3.19 -3.11
CA LEU A 39 -4.39 2.09 -2.38
C LEU A 39 -5.89 2.34 -2.15
N ASN A 40 -6.27 3.57 -1.79
CA ASN A 40 -7.67 3.96 -1.60
C ASN A 40 -8.47 4.07 -2.91
N ASP A 41 -7.80 4.08 -4.07
CA ASP A 41 -8.47 3.95 -5.37
C ASP A 41 -9.09 2.54 -5.56
N MET A 42 -8.69 1.54 -4.75
CA MET A 42 -9.34 0.23 -4.73
C MET A 42 -10.71 0.29 -4.03
N GLU A 43 -11.72 -0.31 -4.65
CA GLU A 43 -13.08 -0.29 -4.13
C GLU A 43 -13.16 -1.01 -2.76
N GLY A 44 -13.63 -0.30 -1.74
CA GLY A 44 -13.76 -0.80 -0.36
C GLY A 44 -12.52 -0.65 0.50
N VAL A 45 -11.43 -0.05 -0.01
CA VAL A 45 -10.27 0.36 0.78
C VAL A 45 -10.44 1.82 1.17
N ASP A 46 -10.52 2.08 2.47
CA ASP A 46 -10.63 3.43 3.04
C ASP A 46 -9.66 3.58 4.21
N ILE A 47 -8.41 3.93 3.87
CA ILE A 47 -7.35 4.16 4.84
C ILE A 47 -7.21 5.68 5.06
N PRO A 48 -7.39 6.20 6.29
CA PRO A 48 -7.27 7.62 6.57
C PRO A 48 -5.86 8.18 6.33
N GLU A 49 -5.76 9.42 5.85
CA GLU A 49 -4.47 10.10 5.63
C GLU A 49 -3.61 10.24 6.90
N GLY A 50 -4.23 10.33 8.07
CA GLY A 50 -3.53 10.36 9.36
C GLY A 50 -2.77 9.06 9.68
N LYS A 51 -2.86 8.01 8.86
CA LYS A 51 -2.20 6.72 9.05
C LYS A 51 -0.84 6.58 8.34
N LEU A 52 -0.32 7.65 7.72
CA LEU A 52 0.96 7.64 6.99
C LEU A 52 2.20 7.37 7.86
N GLU A 53 2.08 7.37 9.18
CA GLU A 53 3.16 7.02 10.11
C GLU A 53 2.86 5.72 10.90
N LEU A 54 1.78 5.01 10.52
CA LEU A 54 1.30 3.82 11.21
C LEU A 54 1.32 2.59 10.28
N ARG A 55 0.61 1.55 10.69
CA ARG A 55 0.49 0.27 9.97
C ARG A 55 -0.98 -0.05 9.71
N PRO A 56 -1.69 0.75 8.88
CA PRO A 56 -3.07 0.45 8.52
C PRO A 56 -3.16 -0.88 7.77
N ASN A 57 -4.35 -1.47 7.76
CA ASN A 57 -4.61 -2.71 7.05
C ASN A 57 -5.95 -2.66 6.31
N PHE A 58 -6.08 -3.49 5.27
CA PHE A 58 -7.33 -3.76 4.56
C PHE A 58 -7.54 -5.28 4.40
N ARG A 59 -8.78 -5.69 4.12
CA ARG A 59 -9.16 -7.11 4.01
C ARG A 59 -8.64 -7.72 2.70
N LEU A 60 -8.08 -8.93 2.74
CA LEU A 60 -7.64 -9.59 1.49
C LEU A 60 -8.81 -10.02 0.60
N SER A 61 -9.99 -10.23 1.16
CA SER A 61 -11.20 -10.53 0.39
C SER A 61 -11.56 -9.41 -0.61
N LEU A 62 -11.10 -8.17 -0.39
CA LEU A 62 -11.27 -7.10 -1.38
C LEU A 62 -10.50 -7.38 -2.68
N LEU A 63 -9.50 -8.26 -2.64
CA LEU A 63 -8.73 -8.71 -3.80
C LEU A 63 -9.41 -9.87 -4.54
N GLU A 64 -10.58 -10.34 -4.12
CA GLU A 64 -11.39 -11.27 -4.93
C GLU A 64 -11.97 -10.57 -6.18
N ARG A 65 -12.03 -9.23 -6.16
CA ARG A 65 -12.46 -8.41 -7.29
C ARG A 65 -11.31 -8.18 -8.28
N ASP A 66 -11.55 -8.49 -9.54
CA ASP A 66 -10.57 -8.36 -10.63
C ASP A 66 -10.01 -6.95 -10.74
N HIS A 67 -10.89 -5.95 -10.64
CA HIS A 67 -10.50 -4.53 -10.69
C HIS A 67 -9.53 -4.15 -9.57
N ASN A 68 -9.80 -4.56 -8.33
CA ASN A 68 -8.92 -4.28 -7.19
C ASN A 68 -7.56 -4.99 -7.33
N ARG A 69 -7.53 -6.23 -7.86
CA ARG A 69 -6.24 -6.91 -8.13
C ARG A 69 -5.41 -6.17 -9.17
N LYS A 70 -6.06 -5.65 -10.23
CA LYS A 70 -5.39 -4.86 -11.25
C LYS A 70 -4.79 -3.58 -10.65
N LEU A 71 -5.59 -2.81 -9.91
CA LEU A 71 -5.14 -1.59 -9.25
C LEU A 71 -4.02 -1.84 -8.24
N LEU A 72 -4.10 -2.91 -7.43
CA LEU A 72 -3.02 -3.27 -6.52
C LEU A 72 -1.73 -3.57 -7.30
N THR A 73 -1.83 -4.32 -8.39
CA THR A 73 -0.67 -4.66 -9.24
C THR A 73 -0.02 -3.41 -9.82
N GLU A 74 -0.82 -2.50 -10.39
CA GLU A 74 -0.34 -1.22 -10.93
C GLU A 74 0.29 -0.34 -9.85
N THR A 75 -0.29 -0.35 -8.65
CA THR A 75 0.24 0.38 -7.49
C THR A 75 1.59 -0.17 -7.04
N LEU A 76 1.74 -1.51 -6.96
CA LEU A 76 3.00 -2.15 -6.60
C LEU A 76 4.08 -1.98 -7.68
N VAL A 77 3.68 -1.95 -8.96
CA VAL A 77 4.57 -1.60 -10.08
C VAL A 77 5.09 -0.18 -9.92
N TRP A 78 4.20 0.80 -9.70
CA TRP A 78 4.62 2.18 -9.44
C TRP A 78 5.55 2.29 -8.23
N PHE A 79 5.24 1.58 -7.13
CA PHE A 79 6.08 1.58 -5.93
C PHE A 79 7.50 1.10 -6.26
N ARG A 80 7.62 0.00 -7.00
CA ARG A 80 8.90 -0.55 -7.48
C ARG A 80 9.64 0.45 -8.36
N ASP A 81 8.95 1.12 -9.28
CA ASP A 81 9.57 2.06 -10.21
C ASP A 81 10.10 3.31 -9.47
N ARG A 82 9.35 3.82 -8.48
CA ARG A 82 9.86 4.87 -7.58
C ARG A 82 11.11 4.42 -6.83
N TRP A 83 11.09 3.21 -6.30
CA TRP A 83 12.24 2.64 -5.60
C TRP A 83 13.47 2.50 -6.51
N GLY A 84 13.32 2.00 -7.74
CA GLY A 84 14.42 1.84 -8.70
C GLY A 84 15.04 3.17 -9.15
N ASN A 85 14.23 4.23 -9.24
CA ASN A 85 14.71 5.56 -9.66
C ASN A 85 15.50 6.32 -8.59
N ARG A 86 15.59 5.82 -7.36
CA ARG A 86 16.39 6.47 -6.31
C ARG A 86 17.90 6.49 -6.61
N ASP A 87 18.38 5.52 -7.38
CA ASP A 87 19.81 5.36 -7.69
C ASP A 87 20.24 6.23 -8.90
N THR A 88 19.27 6.93 -9.51
CA THR A 88 19.45 7.77 -10.71
C THR A 88 19.32 9.28 -10.44
N ALA A 89 19.29 9.70 -9.17
CA ALA A 89 19.17 11.10 -8.76
C ALA A 89 20.48 11.62 -8.14
#